data_AF-A0A356R224-F1
#
_entry.id   AF-A0A356R224-F1
#
_cell.length_a   1.000
_cell.length_b   1.000
_cell.length_c   1.000
_cell.angle_alpha   90.00
_cell.angle_beta   90.00
_cell.angle_gamma   90.00
#
_symmetry.space_group_name_H-M   'P 1'
#
loop_
_entity.id
_entity.type
_entity.pdbx_description
1 polymer ?
#
loop_
_entity_poly.entity_id
_entity_poly.type
_entity_poly.pdbx_seq_one_letter_code
_entity_poly.pdbx_strand_id
1 'polypeptide(L)'
;MPLYPSGSYLVWVLLLTVVLGEACSSQSRAQPKVSSHPVDQELQLAKTKSLYVVIDTKKNIVFLKARGIPLRTFPLTKAEWIGDPLAHSTALHLHTKDPSVSPLPISPPSESPTESPEENPLTPLTVNDMPNRYELTFQEHLTILVQPPHLPSFWANMGHQIAGLGRRIAARIATWGDSHQYLVLSLDPAEAQALYWAAIPPMTCLVIPENPSSK
;
A
#
# COMPACT_ATOMS: atom_id res chain seq x y z
N MET A 1 -16.17 41.68 73.01
CA MET A 1 -16.92 40.73 73.84
C MET A 1 -18.24 40.42 73.13
N PRO A 2 -18.73 39.18 73.19
CA PRO A 2 -18.50 38.15 72.18
C PRO A 2 -19.87 37.61 71.67
N LEU A 3 -20.03 36.73 70.68
CA LEU A 3 -19.77 35.28 70.66
C LEU A 3 -20.38 34.77 69.34
N TYR A 4 -19.63 33.95 68.60
CA TYR A 4 -20.22 32.99 67.66
C TYR A 4 -21.02 31.93 68.44
N PRO A 5 -22.03 31.32 67.80
CA PRO A 5 -22.10 29.86 67.74
C PRO A 5 -22.25 29.42 66.27
N SER A 6 -21.33 28.66 65.68
CA SER A 6 -21.03 27.24 65.92
C SER A 6 -22.12 26.31 65.39
N GLY A 7 -21.74 25.51 64.39
CA GLY A 7 -22.26 24.17 64.20
C GLY A 7 -23.25 23.99 63.06
N SER A 8 -22.74 23.60 61.88
CA SER A 8 -23.07 22.30 61.25
C SER A 8 -22.47 22.19 59.85
N TYR A 9 -21.18 22.52 59.70
CA TYR A 9 -20.37 22.11 58.55
C TYR A 9 -19.68 20.78 58.89
N LEU A 10 -20.46 19.73 59.15
CA LEU A 10 -19.90 18.45 59.60
C LEU A 10 -20.75 17.24 59.19
N VAL A 11 -21.41 17.31 58.03
CA VAL A 11 -22.12 16.15 57.43
C VAL A 11 -21.83 15.99 55.92
N TRP A 12 -21.21 16.96 55.25
CA TRP A 12 -20.91 16.87 53.80
C TRP A 12 -19.47 16.45 53.45
N VAL A 13 -18.67 16.02 54.44
CA VAL A 13 -17.26 15.56 54.21
C VAL A 13 -17.15 14.02 54.18
N LEU A 14 -18.27 13.30 54.24
CA LEU A 14 -18.25 11.83 54.31
C LEU A 14 -19.29 11.21 53.37
N LEU A 15 -19.25 11.62 52.10
CA LEU A 15 -19.89 10.88 51.02
C LEU A 15 -19.00 10.90 49.78
N LEU A 16 -18.51 9.70 49.43
CA LEU A 16 -17.99 9.32 48.11
C LEU A 16 -16.52 9.60 47.76
N THR A 17 -15.60 9.30 48.68
CA THR A 17 -14.19 8.97 48.37
C THR A 17 -14.02 7.51 47.88
N VAL A 18 -14.90 7.02 47.00
CA VAL A 18 -14.76 5.68 46.38
C VAL A 18 -15.27 5.69 44.93
N VAL A 19 -14.54 6.37 44.03
CA VAL A 19 -14.42 5.95 42.62
C VAL A 19 -12.99 6.28 42.18
N LEU A 20 -12.03 5.62 42.84
CA LEU A 20 -10.67 5.47 42.36
C LEU A 20 -10.60 4.15 41.61
N GLY A 21 -10.21 4.22 40.34
CA GLY A 21 -9.47 3.13 39.73
C GLY A 21 -10.28 2.14 38.89
N GLU A 22 -10.91 2.61 37.82
CA GLU A 22 -10.76 1.89 36.56
C GLU A 22 -9.77 2.69 35.72
N ALA A 23 -8.49 2.41 35.96
CA ALA A 23 -7.50 2.61 34.91
C ALA A 23 -8.02 1.81 33.73
N CYS A 24 -8.49 2.51 32.70
CA CYS A 24 -8.71 1.94 31.39
C CYS A 24 -7.38 1.27 31.04
N SER A 25 -7.33 -0.05 31.23
CA SER A 25 -6.28 -0.87 30.67
C SER A 25 -6.42 -0.66 29.18
N SER A 26 -5.63 0.28 28.65
CA SER A 26 -5.09 0.15 27.33
C SER A 26 -4.39 -1.20 27.34
N GLN A 27 -5.18 -2.21 26.99
CA GLN A 27 -4.69 -3.49 26.56
C GLN A 27 -3.94 -3.17 25.28
N SER A 28 -2.70 -2.69 25.48
CA SER A 28 -1.62 -2.75 24.53
C SER A 28 -1.56 -4.22 24.21
N ARG A 29 -2.34 -4.58 23.20
CA ARG A 29 -2.30 -5.85 22.53
C ARG A 29 -0.85 -5.93 22.15
N ALA A 30 -0.07 -6.64 22.96
CA ALA A 30 1.30 -6.96 22.67
C ALA A 30 1.23 -7.55 21.28
N GLN A 31 1.54 -6.72 20.28
CA GLN A 31 1.69 -7.20 18.93
C GLN A 31 2.72 -8.29 19.08
N PRO A 32 2.41 -9.54 18.70
CA PRO A 32 3.40 -10.57 18.79
C PRO A 32 4.60 -10.02 18.02
N LYS A 33 5.74 -9.88 18.71
CA LYS A 33 7.03 -9.61 18.08
C LYS A 33 7.28 -10.82 17.20
N VAL A 34 6.70 -10.81 16.00
CA VAL A 34 6.92 -11.86 15.03
C VAL A 34 8.23 -11.50 14.35
N SER A 35 9.33 -11.67 15.09
CA SER A 35 10.66 -11.85 14.53
C SER A 35 10.72 -13.23 13.89
N SER A 36 9.82 -13.50 12.95
CA SER A 36 9.86 -14.70 12.13
C SER A 36 10.80 -14.41 10.99
N HIS A 37 11.75 -15.32 10.77
CA HIS A 37 12.60 -15.29 9.60
C HIS A 37 11.71 -15.21 8.34
N PRO A 38 12.11 -14.49 7.27
CA PRO A 38 11.26 -14.32 6.07
C PRO A 38 10.74 -15.65 5.50
N VAL A 39 11.54 -16.71 5.65
CA VAL A 39 11.22 -18.08 5.25
C VAL A 39 10.04 -18.67 6.05
N ASP A 40 9.93 -18.36 7.34
CA ASP A 40 8.84 -18.88 8.18
C ASP A 40 7.51 -18.24 7.81
N GLN A 41 7.51 -16.93 7.51
CA GLN A 41 6.33 -16.24 7.01
C GLN A 41 5.90 -16.80 5.66
N GLU A 42 6.86 -17.01 4.76
CA GLU A 42 6.59 -17.64 3.47
C GLU A 42 6.02 -19.05 3.65
N LEU A 43 6.56 -19.85 4.58
CA LEU A 43 6.06 -21.20 4.86
C LEU A 43 4.61 -21.18 5.36
N GLN A 44 4.25 -20.21 6.21
CA GLN A 44 2.87 -20.04 6.68
C GLN A 44 1.93 -19.66 5.52
N LEU A 45 2.37 -18.78 4.62
CA LEU A 45 1.61 -18.41 3.42
C LEU A 45 1.45 -19.61 2.48
N ALA A 46 2.51 -20.38 2.24
CA ALA A 46 2.50 -21.56 1.40
C ALA A 46 1.52 -22.64 1.90
N LYS A 47 1.36 -22.77 3.23
CA LYS A 47 0.40 -23.70 3.84
C LYS A 47 -1.05 -23.21 3.75
N THR A 48 -1.26 -21.90 3.90
CA THR A 48 -2.60 -21.32 4.13
C THR A 48 -3.25 -20.77 2.85
N LYS A 49 -2.46 -20.22 1.94
CA LYS A 49 -2.94 -19.47 0.77
C LYS A 49 -2.63 -20.19 -0.53
N SER A 50 -3.60 -20.20 -1.43
CA SER A 50 -3.44 -20.79 -2.77
C SER A 50 -2.59 -19.93 -3.69
N LEU A 51 -2.65 -18.60 -3.56
CA LEU A 51 -1.92 -17.64 -4.40
C LEU A 51 -1.49 -16.42 -3.57
N TYR A 52 -0.24 -16.00 -3.71
CA TYR A 52 0.32 -14.82 -3.03
C TYR A 52 1.50 -14.26 -3.82
N VAL A 53 1.84 -13.00 -3.54
CA VAL A 53 3.01 -12.33 -4.13
C VAL A 53 4.13 -12.21 -3.10
N VAL A 54 5.36 -12.34 -3.53
CA VAL A 54 6.56 -12.09 -2.72
C VAL A 54 7.40 -11.03 -3.42
N ILE A 55 7.67 -9.93 -2.75
CA ILE A 55 8.54 -8.84 -3.24
C ILE A 55 9.86 -8.95 -2.49
N ASP A 56 10.91 -9.36 -3.18
CA ASP A 56 12.27 -9.40 -2.64
C ASP A 56 13.02 -8.17 -3.17
N THR A 57 13.10 -7.12 -2.34
CA THR A 57 13.77 -5.87 -2.73
C THR A 57 15.28 -6.05 -2.79
N LYS A 58 15.86 -7.00 -2.04
CA LYS A 58 17.29 -7.30 -2.07
C LYS A 58 17.70 -7.92 -3.39
N LYS A 59 16.88 -8.83 -3.93
CA LYS A 59 17.13 -9.46 -5.23
C LYS A 59 16.57 -8.68 -6.41
N ASN A 60 15.80 -7.62 -6.17
CA ASN A 60 15.07 -6.88 -7.20
C ASN A 60 14.16 -7.81 -8.02
N ILE A 61 13.36 -8.65 -7.35
CA ILE A 61 12.46 -9.58 -8.03
C ILE A 61 11.12 -9.64 -7.30
N VAL A 62 10.04 -9.73 -8.08
CA VAL A 62 8.70 -10.07 -7.58
C VAL A 62 8.33 -11.48 -8.05
N PHE A 63 7.84 -12.31 -7.14
CA PHE A 63 7.36 -13.65 -7.43
C PHE A 63 5.85 -13.70 -7.23
N LEU A 64 5.14 -14.25 -8.21
CA LEU A 64 3.79 -14.79 -8.00
C LEU A 64 3.94 -16.26 -7.64
N LYS A 65 3.50 -16.65 -6.44
CA LYS A 65 3.63 -18.01 -5.94
C LYS A 65 2.27 -18.61 -5.63
N ALA A 66 2.16 -19.92 -5.81
CA ALA A 66 1.05 -20.73 -5.35
C ALA A 66 1.57 -21.86 -4.48
N ARG A 67 1.11 -21.93 -3.23
CA ARG A 67 1.53 -22.97 -2.25
C ARG A 67 3.06 -23.16 -2.16
N GLY A 68 3.83 -22.06 -2.19
CA GLY A 68 5.30 -22.10 -2.16
C GLY A 68 5.98 -22.24 -3.52
N ILE A 69 5.25 -22.60 -4.58
CA ILE A 69 5.80 -22.83 -5.91
C ILE A 69 5.73 -21.52 -6.71
N PRO A 70 6.85 -21.03 -7.28
CA PRO A 70 6.83 -19.85 -8.15
C PRO A 70 6.11 -20.18 -9.47
N LEU A 71 5.05 -19.44 -9.77
CA LEU A 71 4.30 -19.53 -11.02
C LEU A 71 4.86 -18.56 -12.07
N ARG A 72 5.18 -17.34 -11.64
CA ARG A 72 5.75 -16.30 -12.49
C ARG A 72 6.73 -15.45 -11.70
N THR A 73 7.77 -15.00 -12.39
CA THR A 73 8.78 -14.11 -11.86
C THR A 73 8.76 -12.82 -12.66
N PHE A 74 8.72 -11.69 -11.98
CA PHE A 74 8.79 -10.36 -12.57
C PHE A 74 10.13 -9.72 -12.14
N PRO A 75 11.12 -9.64 -13.05
CA PRO A 75 12.38 -8.98 -12.73
C PRO A 75 12.15 -7.48 -12.55
N LEU A 76 12.65 -6.93 -11.45
CA LEU A 76 12.64 -5.49 -11.22
C LEU A 76 13.91 -4.88 -11.80
N THR A 77 13.79 -3.74 -12.47
CA THR A 77 14.94 -2.90 -12.79
C THR A 77 15.49 -2.24 -11.53
N LYS A 78 14.60 -1.82 -10.63
CA LYS A 78 14.95 -1.12 -9.39
C LYS A 78 13.81 -1.18 -8.37
N ALA A 79 14.13 -1.26 -7.10
CA ALA A 79 13.21 -1.07 -5.98
C ALA A 79 13.74 0.04 -5.08
N GLU A 80 12.93 1.05 -4.78
CA GLU A 80 13.33 2.19 -3.94
C GLU A 80 12.27 2.52 -2.90
N TRP A 81 12.71 2.76 -1.67
CA TRP A 81 11.85 3.23 -0.59
C TRP A 81 11.79 4.75 -0.58
N ILE A 82 10.59 5.31 -0.43
CA ILE A 82 10.37 6.72 -0.09
C ILE A 82 9.80 6.74 1.33
N GLY A 83 10.53 7.36 2.24
CA GLY A 83 10.31 7.26 3.69
C GLY A 83 11.10 6.10 4.30
N ASP A 84 10.73 5.71 5.52
CA ASP A 84 11.43 4.66 6.24
C ASP A 84 11.06 3.27 5.68
N PRO A 85 12.04 2.42 5.34
CA PRO A 85 11.77 1.07 4.90
C PRO A 85 11.13 0.24 6.01
N LEU A 86 10.44 -0.83 5.62
CA LEU A 86 9.96 -1.81 6.59
C LEU A 86 11.13 -2.38 7.40
N ALA A 87 11.00 -2.38 8.73
CA ALA A 87 12.03 -2.91 9.62
C ALA A 87 12.23 -4.42 9.46
N HIS A 88 11.16 -5.14 9.13
CA HIS A 88 11.12 -6.60 9.04
C HIS A 88 10.29 -7.03 7.83
N SER A 89 10.42 -8.30 7.45
CA SER A 89 9.51 -8.88 6.47
C SER A 89 8.09 -8.93 7.02
N THR A 90 7.14 -8.50 6.20
CA THR A 90 5.74 -8.39 6.61
C THR A 90 4.82 -8.92 5.51
N ALA A 91 3.84 -9.74 5.91
CA ALA A 91 2.77 -10.19 5.04
C ALA A 91 1.60 -9.21 5.13
N LEU A 92 1.27 -8.58 4.01
CA LEU A 92 0.28 -7.52 3.88
C LEU A 92 -0.84 -7.94 2.96
N HIS A 93 -2.03 -7.41 3.17
CA HIS A 93 -3.17 -7.64 2.28
C HIS A 93 -3.36 -6.47 1.33
N LEU A 94 -3.36 -6.78 0.02
CA LEU A 94 -3.70 -5.85 -1.03
C LEU A 94 -5.17 -5.47 -0.89
N HIS A 95 -5.41 -4.18 -0.66
CA HIS A 95 -6.74 -3.63 -0.46
C HIS A 95 -7.30 -3.05 -1.75
N THR A 96 -6.55 -2.13 -2.37
CA THR A 96 -6.97 -1.42 -3.58
C THR A 96 -5.86 -1.43 -4.62
N LYS A 97 -6.25 -1.45 -5.89
CA LYS A 97 -5.37 -1.28 -7.05
C LYS A 97 -5.91 -0.15 -7.90
N ASP A 98 -5.20 0.98 -7.92
CA ASP A 98 -5.62 2.19 -8.61
C ASP A 98 -4.73 2.46 -9.82
N PRO A 99 -5.27 2.52 -11.05
CA PRO A 99 -4.51 2.95 -12.21
C PRO A 99 -4.11 4.42 -12.03
N SER A 100 -2.81 4.72 -12.14
CA SER A 100 -2.31 6.10 -11.94
C SER A 100 -2.66 7.02 -13.12
N VAL A 101 -2.95 6.42 -14.27
CA VAL A 101 -3.47 7.09 -15.46
C VAL A 101 -4.96 6.81 -15.54
N SER A 102 -5.79 7.80 -15.24
CA SER A 102 -7.19 7.76 -15.66
C SER A 102 -7.18 7.61 -17.19
N PRO A 103 -7.80 6.57 -17.78
CA PRO A 103 -7.95 6.52 -19.22
C PRO A 103 -8.63 7.82 -19.62
N LEU A 104 -7.95 8.63 -20.45
CA LEU A 104 -8.57 9.83 -20.98
C LEU A 104 -9.85 9.37 -21.66
N PRO A 105 -11.03 9.90 -21.31
CA PRO A 105 -12.22 9.63 -22.07
C PRO A 105 -11.92 10.09 -23.49
N ILE A 106 -11.83 9.13 -24.42
CA ILE A 106 -11.73 9.42 -25.84
C ILE A 106 -13.01 10.19 -26.13
N SER A 107 -12.89 11.51 -26.23
CA SER A 107 -13.99 12.34 -26.65
C SER A 107 -14.27 11.90 -28.10
N PRO A 108 -15.46 11.37 -28.42
CA PRO A 108 -15.76 11.03 -29.80
C PRO A 108 -15.55 12.30 -30.64
N PRO A 109 -14.92 12.20 -31.83
CA PRO A 109 -14.84 13.34 -32.73
C PRO A 109 -16.26 13.84 -32.97
N SER A 110 -16.52 15.06 -32.52
CA SER A 110 -17.77 15.76 -32.77
C SER A 110 -17.82 16.10 -34.26
N GLU A 111 -18.43 15.22 -35.05
CA GLU A 111 -18.91 15.58 -36.40
C GLU A 111 -20.11 14.70 -36.79
N SER A 112 -21.30 15.28 -36.59
CA SER A 112 -22.56 15.11 -37.35
C SER A 112 -23.28 13.75 -37.38
N PRO A 113 -24.63 13.77 -37.46
CA PRO A 113 -25.48 12.61 -37.25
C PRO A 113 -25.72 11.87 -38.57
N THR A 114 -25.49 10.57 -38.62
CA THR A 114 -26.29 9.59 -39.40
C THR A 114 -25.77 8.16 -39.12
N GLU A 115 -26.73 7.29 -38.81
CA GLU A 115 -26.72 5.82 -38.91
C GLU A 115 -26.17 4.93 -37.77
N SER A 116 -27.15 4.39 -37.04
CA SER A 116 -27.32 3.02 -36.52
C SER A 116 -26.48 2.50 -35.34
N PRO A 117 -27.12 1.98 -34.28
CA PRO A 117 -26.45 1.34 -33.16
C PRO A 117 -26.19 -0.15 -33.49
N GLU A 118 -25.04 -0.46 -34.07
CA GLU A 118 -24.55 -1.84 -34.02
C GLU A 118 -23.89 -2.09 -32.66
N GLU A 119 -24.49 -3.00 -31.90
CA GLU A 119 -24.01 -3.50 -30.62
C GLU A 119 -22.58 -4.07 -30.80
N ASN A 120 -21.58 -3.32 -30.32
CA ASN A 120 -20.19 -3.74 -30.40
C ASN A 120 -20.00 -5.06 -29.62
N PRO A 121 -19.58 -6.16 -30.27
CA PRO A 121 -19.34 -7.42 -29.58
C PRO A 121 -18.14 -7.24 -28.65
N LEU A 122 -18.30 -7.68 -27.41
CA LEU A 122 -17.31 -7.72 -26.32
C LEU A 122 -15.87 -7.96 -26.84
N THR A 123 -15.13 -6.88 -27.12
CA THR A 123 -13.71 -7.00 -27.49
C THR A 123 -12.97 -7.56 -26.28
N PRO A 124 -12.32 -8.73 -26.40
CA PRO A 124 -11.61 -9.32 -25.27
C PRO A 124 -10.49 -8.37 -24.85
N LEU A 125 -10.51 -7.98 -23.57
CA LEU A 125 -9.54 -7.08 -22.96
C LEU A 125 -8.13 -7.65 -23.15
N THR A 126 -7.30 -6.96 -23.93
CA THR A 126 -5.94 -7.44 -24.22
C THR A 126 -4.98 -6.98 -23.12
N VAL A 127 -3.86 -7.68 -22.94
CA VAL A 127 -2.82 -7.30 -21.96
C VAL A 127 -2.28 -5.89 -22.24
N ASN A 128 -2.28 -5.48 -23.51
CA ASN A 128 -1.81 -4.17 -23.95
C ASN A 128 -2.69 -3.01 -23.45
N ASP A 129 -3.94 -3.29 -23.09
CA ASP A 129 -4.87 -2.29 -22.53
C ASP A 129 -4.62 -2.03 -21.04
N MET A 130 -3.70 -2.77 -20.42
CA MET A 130 -3.41 -2.63 -18.99
C MET A 130 -2.51 -1.42 -18.71
N PRO A 131 -2.73 -0.73 -17.58
CA PRO A 131 -1.88 0.38 -17.17
C PRO A 131 -0.48 -0.14 -16.85
N ASN A 132 0.53 0.55 -17.36
CA ASN A 132 1.94 0.32 -16.98
C ASN A 132 2.35 1.12 -15.72
N ARG A 133 1.43 1.95 -15.19
CA ARG A 133 1.62 2.77 -13.99
C ARG A 133 0.41 2.72 -13.09
N TYR A 134 0.61 2.31 -11.84
CA TYR A 134 -0.48 2.13 -10.89
C TYR A 134 0.03 2.11 -9.45
N GLU A 135 -0.91 2.35 -8.53
CA GLU A 135 -0.70 2.31 -7.08
C GLU A 135 -1.38 1.07 -6.52
N LEU A 136 -0.67 0.35 -5.65
CA LEU A 136 -1.19 -0.76 -4.87
C LEU A 136 -1.21 -0.35 -3.41
N THR A 137 -2.39 -0.26 -2.82
CA THR A 137 -2.57 0.15 -1.42
C THR A 137 -2.80 -1.05 -0.53
N PHE A 138 -2.05 -1.14 0.57
CA PHE A 138 -2.13 -2.23 1.54
C PHE A 138 -2.67 -1.74 2.89
N GLN A 139 -3.18 -2.65 3.71
CA GLN A 139 -3.86 -2.34 4.98
C GLN A 139 -2.98 -1.60 6.02
N GLU A 140 -1.66 -1.74 5.97
CA GLU A 140 -0.71 -1.12 6.93
C GLU A 140 -0.10 0.20 6.42
N HIS A 141 -0.84 0.98 5.64
CA HIS A 141 -0.39 2.29 5.13
C HIS A 141 0.83 2.21 4.20
N LEU A 142 1.20 1.00 3.77
CA LEU A 142 2.15 0.77 2.71
C LEU A 142 1.47 1.00 1.36
N THR A 143 2.05 1.87 0.55
CA THR A 143 1.66 2.05 -0.85
C THR A 143 2.82 1.62 -1.75
N ILE A 144 2.55 0.70 -2.67
CA ILE A 144 3.52 0.27 -3.66
C ILE A 144 3.18 0.94 -4.98
N LEU A 145 4.09 1.77 -5.48
CA LEU A 145 3.99 2.42 -6.78
C LEU A 145 4.71 1.57 -7.81
N VAL A 146 4.00 1.14 -8.85
CA VAL A 146 4.60 0.42 -9.98
C VAL A 146 4.74 1.36 -11.16
N GLN A 147 5.94 1.44 -11.74
CA GLN A 147 6.22 2.30 -12.88
C GLN A 147 7.32 1.71 -13.80
N PRO A 148 7.40 2.15 -15.07
CA PRO A 148 8.48 1.75 -15.94
C PRO A 148 9.81 2.44 -15.62
N PRO A 149 10.97 1.81 -15.91
CA PRO A 149 12.27 2.44 -15.72
C PRO A 149 12.41 3.68 -16.61
N HIS A 150 13.09 4.70 -16.09
CA HIS A 150 13.33 5.95 -16.80
C HIS A 150 14.40 5.74 -17.88
N LEU A 151 14.01 5.64 -19.14
CA LEU A 151 14.96 5.76 -20.27
C LEU A 151 15.33 7.23 -20.48
N PRO A 152 16.62 7.58 -20.62
CA PRO A 152 17.06 8.97 -20.78
C PRO A 152 16.52 9.66 -22.05
N SER A 153 16.14 8.93 -23.10
CA SER A 153 15.70 9.50 -24.38
C SER A 153 14.20 9.80 -24.50
N PHE A 154 13.37 9.38 -23.54
CA PHE A 154 11.91 9.62 -23.55
C PHE A 154 11.48 10.91 -22.81
N TRP A 155 12.42 11.58 -22.14
CA TRP A 155 12.15 12.71 -21.24
C TRP A 155 11.65 14.00 -21.92
N ALA A 156 11.86 14.17 -23.22
CA ALA A 156 11.44 15.39 -23.92
C ALA A 156 9.90 15.58 -23.93
N ASN A 157 9.12 14.49 -23.95
CA ASN A 157 7.64 14.56 -23.96
C ASN A 157 6.99 14.13 -22.63
N MET A 158 7.74 13.56 -21.69
CA MET A 158 7.20 12.99 -20.43
C MET A 158 7.38 13.88 -19.21
N GLY A 159 8.10 15.01 -19.33
CA GLY A 159 8.34 15.95 -18.23
C GLY A 159 7.05 16.45 -17.56
N HIS A 160 5.98 16.68 -18.33
CA HIS A 160 4.69 17.12 -17.78
C HIS A 160 3.97 16.03 -16.97
N GLN A 161 4.12 14.76 -17.33
CA GLN A 161 3.45 13.65 -16.61
C GLN A 161 4.21 13.26 -15.33
N ILE A 162 5.55 13.33 -15.35
CA ILE A 162 6.39 13.02 -14.19
C ILE A 162 6.36 14.16 -13.17
N ALA A 163 6.35 15.42 -13.62
CA ALA A 163 6.16 16.56 -12.72
C ALA A 163 4.81 16.46 -11.98
N GLY A 164 3.76 15.97 -12.66
CA GLY A 164 2.46 15.71 -12.04
C GLY A 164 2.54 14.66 -10.91
N LEU A 165 3.22 13.53 -11.13
CA LEU A 165 3.32 12.48 -10.12
C LEU A 165 4.28 12.84 -8.99
N GLY A 166 5.45 13.41 -9.30
CA GLY A 166 6.36 13.95 -8.29
C GLY A 166 5.67 15.01 -7.43
N ARG A 167 4.82 15.85 -8.02
CA ARG A 167 4.00 16.82 -7.28
C ARG A 167 2.87 16.18 -6.50
N ARG A 168 2.24 15.09 -6.97
CA ARG A 168 1.20 14.34 -6.23
C ARG A 168 1.79 13.57 -5.06
N ILE A 169 2.95 12.94 -5.26
CA ILE A 169 3.72 12.26 -4.22
C ILE A 169 4.22 13.31 -3.22
N ALA A 170 4.86 14.38 -3.67
CA ALA A 170 5.32 15.47 -2.79
C ALA A 170 4.16 16.15 -2.06
N ALA A 171 3.01 16.38 -2.71
CA ALA A 171 1.83 16.92 -2.06
C ALA A 171 1.26 15.95 -1.02
N ARG A 172 1.17 14.65 -1.33
CA ARG A 172 0.71 13.62 -0.38
C ARG A 172 1.67 13.49 0.81
N ILE A 173 2.98 13.45 0.57
CA ILE A 173 4.02 13.43 1.60
C ILE A 173 3.95 14.70 2.46
N ALA A 174 3.79 15.88 1.85
CA ALA A 174 3.69 17.14 2.59
C ALA A 174 2.40 17.24 3.44
N THR A 175 1.33 16.53 3.06
CA THR A 175 0.07 16.54 3.81
C THR A 175 -0.06 15.46 4.88
N TRP A 176 0.80 14.44 4.90
CA TRP A 176 0.63 13.27 5.76
C TRP A 176 1.80 13.11 6.73
N GLY A 177 1.50 13.03 8.02
CA GLY A 177 2.49 12.83 9.09
C GLY A 177 3.28 11.52 8.95
N ASP A 178 4.34 11.41 9.74
CA ASP A 178 5.54 10.54 9.70
C ASP A 178 5.38 9.01 9.51
N SER A 179 4.27 8.47 9.00
CA SER A 179 3.98 7.02 9.03
C SER A 179 3.52 6.38 7.71
N HIS A 180 3.46 7.12 6.60
CA HIS A 180 3.14 6.51 5.30
C HIS A 180 4.41 6.05 4.58
N GLN A 181 4.50 4.74 4.34
CA GLN A 181 5.63 4.12 3.67
C GLN A 181 5.32 3.89 2.19
N TYR A 182 6.27 4.22 1.34
CA TYR A 182 6.14 4.04 -0.10
C TYR A 182 7.27 3.17 -0.64
N LEU A 183 6.91 2.18 -1.44
CA LEU A 183 7.85 1.35 -2.19
C LEU A 183 7.64 1.55 -3.68
N VAL A 184 8.63 2.08 -4.37
CA VAL A 184 8.62 2.31 -5.81
C VAL A 184 9.28 1.12 -6.49
N LEU A 185 8.51 0.41 -7.31
CA LEU A 185 8.98 -0.70 -8.15
C LEU A 185 9.11 -0.23 -9.59
N SER A 186 10.32 -0.33 -10.14
CA SER A 186 10.60 -0.08 -11.54
C SER A 186 10.62 -1.40 -12.30
N LEU A 187 9.69 -1.60 -13.24
CA LEU A 187 9.56 -2.81 -14.06
C LEU A 187 9.51 -2.47 -15.55
N ASP A 188 9.96 -3.37 -16.42
CA ASP A 188 9.69 -3.22 -17.85
C ASP A 188 8.16 -3.05 -18.10
N PRO A 189 7.71 -2.22 -19.07
CA PRO A 189 6.29 -1.99 -19.31
C PRO A 189 5.47 -3.28 -19.47
N ALA A 190 6.00 -4.30 -20.16
CA ALA A 190 5.28 -5.56 -20.35
C ALA A 190 5.12 -6.33 -19.03
N GLU A 191 6.14 -6.31 -18.16
CA GLU A 191 6.08 -6.94 -16.84
C GLU A 191 5.21 -6.16 -15.86
N ALA A 192 5.20 -4.82 -15.94
CA ALA A 192 4.30 -3.99 -15.16
C ALA A 192 2.83 -4.30 -15.49
N GLN A 193 2.49 -4.41 -16.78
CA GLN A 193 1.14 -4.77 -17.23
C GLN A 193 0.75 -6.17 -16.77
N ALA A 194 1.66 -7.13 -16.90
CA ALA A 194 1.41 -8.50 -16.46
C ALA A 194 1.25 -8.59 -14.93
N LEU A 195 2.05 -7.84 -14.16
CA LEU A 195 1.92 -7.76 -12.71
C LEU A 195 0.60 -7.10 -12.31
N TYR A 196 0.16 -6.05 -13.02
CA TYR A 196 -1.15 -5.44 -12.81
C TYR A 196 -2.26 -6.47 -12.96
N TRP A 197 -2.19 -7.31 -14.00
CA TRP A 197 -3.19 -8.34 -14.27
C TRP A 197 -3.17 -9.45 -13.20
N ALA A 198 -1.98 -9.86 -12.78
CA ALA A 198 -1.79 -10.88 -11.74
C ALA A 198 -2.21 -10.42 -10.34
N ALA A 199 -2.13 -9.12 -10.06
CA ALA A 199 -2.53 -8.55 -8.77
C ALA A 199 -4.05 -8.41 -8.67
N ILE A 200 -4.67 -9.37 -7.98
CA ILE A 200 -6.13 -9.44 -7.77
C ILE A 200 -6.44 -9.15 -6.29
N PRO A 201 -7.10 -8.03 -5.95
CA PRO A 201 -7.57 -7.81 -4.58
C PRO A 201 -8.74 -8.76 -4.23
N PRO A 202 -8.82 -9.29 -3.00
CA PRO A 202 -7.81 -9.26 -1.95
C PRO A 202 -6.74 -10.35 -2.17
N MET A 203 -5.46 -9.95 -2.17
CA MET A 203 -4.33 -10.88 -2.27
C MET A 203 -3.30 -10.58 -1.18
N THR A 204 -2.65 -11.62 -0.66
CA THR A 204 -1.56 -11.45 0.29
C THR A 204 -0.24 -11.22 -0.44
N CYS A 205 0.53 -10.23 0.03
CA CYS A 205 1.84 -9.88 -0.46
C CYS A 205 2.85 -9.92 0.69
N LEU A 206 3.91 -10.69 0.55
CA LEU A 206 5.05 -10.69 1.46
C LEU A 206 6.10 -9.72 0.94
N VAL A 207 6.45 -8.70 1.72
CA VAL A 207 7.54 -7.77 1.37
C VAL A 207 8.76 -8.14 2.20
N ILE A 208 9.89 -8.40 1.52
CA ILE A 208 11.18 -8.70 2.14
C ILE A 208 12.07 -7.47 1.90
N PRO A 209 12.22 -6.58 2.91
CA PRO A 209 13.02 -5.38 2.77
C PRO A 209 14.52 -5.71 2.71
N GLU A 210 15.29 -4.80 2.14
CA GLU A 210 16.75 -4.83 2.24
C GLU A 210 17.14 -4.51 3.69
N ASN A 211 17.96 -5.35 4.30
CA ASN A 211 18.31 -5.21 5.71
C ASN A 211 19.10 -3.90 5.93
N PRO A 212 18.62 -2.96 6.77
CA PRO A 212 19.28 -1.67 6.95
C PRO A 212 20.69 -1.76 7.54
N SER A 213 21.10 -2.92 8.09
CA SER A 213 22.38 -3.10 8.78
C SER A 213 23.59 -3.39 7.89
N SER A 214 23.51 -3.28 6.56
CA SER A 214 24.63 -3.64 5.65
C SER A 214 25.38 -2.47 5.01
N LYS A 215 25.22 -1.24 5.51
CA LYS A 215 26.01 -0.07 5.08
C LYS A 215 27.08 0.29 6.11
#